data_AF-A0A7J4UV02-F1
#
_entry.id   AF-A0A7J4UV02-F1
#
_cell.length_a   1.000
_cell.length_b   1.000
_cell.length_c   1.000
_cell.angle_alpha   90.00
_cell.angle_beta   90.00
_cell.angle_gamma   90.00
#
_symmetry.space_group_name_H-M   'P 1'
#
loop_
_entity.id
_entity.type
_entity.pdbx_description
1 polymer ?
#
loop_
_entity_poly.entity_id
_entity_poly.type
_entity_poly.pdbx_seq_one_letter_code
_entity_poly.pdbx_strand_id
1 'polypeptide(L)'
;MRSNNRFLNLIGQIRIYSLIDLIILLIAISSNSYQLAGAVLLHLSFILYLEKSHNHKYRIPFPKSLWVLLLIIGLILYKSYFAIGYLIFSFLYTRKNHPGLGVYSPIFRGIQSYFLVAGIIGILNPLSFLAGALFALRNFTGDLRDITKDKKEKLKTLPIVLGFNKDMKKIHLIFLLLTSFVWWYLSGISILWLALIYLIEIGTYNLTPR
;
A
#
# COMPACT_ATOMS: atom_id res chain seq x y z
N MET A 1 7.15 -4.37 -21.68
CA MET A 1 6.73 -5.72 -22.10
C MET A 1 5.26 -5.89 -21.76
N ARG A 2 4.37 -6.11 -22.74
CA ARG A 2 3.03 -6.66 -22.44
C ARG A 2 3.29 -8.04 -21.84
N SER A 3 3.03 -8.27 -20.55
CA SER A 3 3.09 -9.64 -20.05
C SER A 3 2.01 -10.42 -20.79
N ASN A 4 2.40 -11.31 -21.70
CA ASN A 4 1.46 -12.18 -22.43
C ASN A 4 0.63 -13.04 -21.46
N ASN A 5 1.06 -13.18 -20.20
CA ASN A 5 0.30 -13.86 -19.18
C ASN A 5 -0.64 -12.90 -18.43
N ARG A 6 -1.93 -12.94 -18.77
CA ARG A 6 -3.00 -12.16 -18.11
C ARG A 6 -3.01 -12.38 -16.60
N PHE A 7 -2.74 -13.61 -16.16
CA PHE A 7 -2.76 -13.98 -14.75
C PHE A 7 -1.67 -13.26 -13.94
N LEU A 8 -0.43 -13.25 -14.44
CA LEU A 8 0.68 -12.55 -13.78
C LEU A 8 0.45 -11.04 -13.66
N ASN A 9 -0.21 -10.44 -14.65
CA ASN A 9 -0.59 -9.03 -14.60
C ASN A 9 -1.57 -8.73 -13.47
N LEU A 10 -2.61 -9.57 -13.31
CA LEU A 10 -3.60 -9.44 -12.24
C LEU A 10 -2.96 -9.65 -10.86
N ILE A 11 -2.11 -10.68 -10.71
CA ILE A 11 -1.32 -10.91 -9.49
C ILE A 11 -0.46 -9.70 -9.15
N GLY A 12 0.26 -9.17 -10.13
CA GLY A 12 1.13 -8.02 -9.95
C GLY A 12 0.40 -6.74 -9.53
N GLN A 13 -0.85 -6.56 -10.00
CA GLN A 13 -1.71 -5.44 -9.62
C GLN A 13 -2.25 -5.54 -8.19
N ILE A 14 -2.43 -6.76 -7.65
CA ILE A 14 -2.81 -6.98 -6.25
C ILE A 14 -1.67 -6.58 -5.30
N ARG A 15 -0.43 -6.46 -5.79
CA ARG A 15 0.75 -6.06 -5.01
C ARG A 15 0.96 -6.95 -3.78
N ILE A 16 1.07 -8.27 -4.00
CA ILE A 16 1.24 -9.28 -2.92
C ILE A 16 2.34 -8.89 -1.92
N TYR A 17 3.48 -8.36 -2.39
CA TYR A 17 4.54 -7.85 -1.53
C TYR A 17 4.08 -6.80 -0.51
N SER A 18 3.14 -5.92 -0.87
CA SER A 18 2.59 -4.92 0.05
C SER A 18 1.48 -5.49 0.92
N LEU A 19 0.82 -6.55 0.47
CA LEU A 19 -0.23 -7.22 1.23
C LEU A 19 0.37 -8.06 2.37
N ILE A 20 1.50 -8.74 2.13
CA ILE A 20 2.16 -9.52 3.16
C ILE A 20 2.75 -8.62 4.26
N ASP A 21 3.34 -7.48 3.90
CA ASP A 21 3.78 -6.44 4.86
C ASP A 21 2.61 -5.94 5.73
N LEU A 22 1.42 -5.74 5.15
CA LEU A 22 0.22 -5.40 5.93
C LEU A 22 -0.20 -6.53 6.87
N ILE A 23 -0.15 -7.79 6.42
CA ILE A 23 -0.53 -8.94 7.26
C ILE A 23 0.41 -9.04 8.47
N ILE A 24 1.72 -8.89 8.29
CA ILE A 24 2.66 -8.93 9.42
C ILE A 24 2.48 -7.73 10.36
N LEU A 25 2.17 -6.54 9.83
CA LEU A 25 1.77 -5.40 10.66
C LEU A 25 0.54 -5.73 11.53
N LEU A 26 -0.49 -6.33 10.94
CA LEU A 26 -1.73 -6.70 11.63
C LEU A 26 -1.50 -7.76 12.71
N ILE A 27 -0.54 -8.68 12.50
CA ILE A 27 -0.10 -9.64 13.50
C ILE A 27 0.69 -8.91 14.61
N ALA A 28 1.59 -7.99 14.26
CA ALA A 28 2.42 -7.23 15.20
C ALA A 28 1.58 -6.43 16.21
N ILE A 29 0.44 -5.91 15.78
CA ILE A 29 -0.49 -5.17 16.63
C ILE A 29 -1.56 -6.07 17.30
N SER A 30 -1.41 -7.40 17.21
CA SER A 30 -2.32 -8.38 17.81
C SER A 30 -3.79 -8.22 17.39
N SER A 31 -4.04 -7.92 16.12
CA SER A 31 -5.41 -7.86 15.59
C SER A 31 -6.10 -9.22 15.67
N ASN A 32 -7.39 -9.23 16.00
CA ASN A 32 -8.17 -10.47 15.96
C ASN A 32 -8.50 -10.89 14.52
N SER A 33 -8.97 -12.13 14.33
CA SER A 33 -9.24 -12.67 12.98
C SER A 33 -10.24 -11.86 12.16
N TYR A 34 -11.26 -11.27 12.79
CA TYR A 34 -12.24 -10.42 12.10
C TYR A 34 -11.61 -9.10 11.66
N GLN A 35 -10.85 -8.44 12.54
CA GLN A 35 -10.14 -7.21 12.24
C GLN A 35 -9.09 -7.40 11.14
N LEU A 36 -8.33 -8.50 11.22
CA LEU A 36 -7.32 -8.86 10.21
C LEU A 36 -7.98 -9.05 8.84
N ALA A 37 -9.01 -9.89 8.76
CA ALA A 37 -9.75 -10.10 7.52
C ALA A 37 -10.38 -8.81 6.99
N GLY A 38 -10.98 -8.01 7.87
CA GLY A 38 -11.55 -6.71 7.54
C GLY A 38 -10.53 -5.75 6.95
N ALA A 39 -9.39 -5.56 7.61
CA ALA A 39 -8.31 -4.67 7.17
C ALA A 39 -7.70 -5.12 5.83
N VAL A 40 -7.50 -6.43 5.63
CA VAL A 40 -7.03 -7.00 4.36
C VAL A 40 -8.03 -6.71 3.24
N LEU A 41 -9.33 -6.94 3.46
CA LEU A 41 -10.37 -6.68 2.45
C LEU A 41 -10.51 -5.19 2.13
N LEU A 42 -10.44 -4.32 3.14
CA LEU A 42 -10.39 -2.87 2.96
C LEU A 42 -9.16 -2.43 2.14
N HIS A 43 -8.02 -3.08 2.35
CA HIS A 43 -6.81 -2.81 1.59
C HIS A 43 -6.90 -3.28 0.14
N LEU A 44 -7.42 -4.48 -0.09
CA LEU A 44 -7.67 -5.01 -1.43
C LEU A 44 -8.71 -4.16 -2.18
N SER A 45 -9.79 -3.76 -1.51
CA SER A 45 -10.77 -2.83 -2.07
C SER A 45 -10.11 -1.52 -2.53
N PHE A 46 -9.28 -0.92 -1.67
CA PHE A 46 -8.51 0.27 -2.02
C PHE A 46 -7.61 0.05 -3.23
N ILE A 47 -6.87 -1.06 -3.30
CA ILE A 47 -6.01 -1.39 -4.44
C ILE A 47 -6.83 -1.46 -5.73
N LEU A 48 -7.96 -2.18 -5.72
CA LEU A 48 -8.81 -2.30 -6.90
C LEU A 48 -9.41 -0.95 -7.32
N TYR A 49 -9.79 -0.11 -6.36
CA TYR A 49 -10.27 1.25 -6.62
C TYR A 49 -9.18 2.16 -7.20
N LEU A 50 -7.94 2.03 -6.71
CA LEU A 50 -6.77 2.72 -7.24
C LEU A 50 -6.50 2.31 -8.70
N GLU A 51 -6.51 1.02 -8.99
CA GLU A 51 -6.32 0.51 -10.37
C GLU A 51 -7.39 1.03 -11.32
N LYS A 52 -8.65 1.02 -10.89
CA LYS A 52 -9.77 1.60 -11.64
C LYS A 52 -9.58 3.09 -11.90
N SER A 53 -9.06 3.83 -10.93
CA SER A 53 -8.90 5.29 -11.01
C SER A 53 -7.72 5.72 -11.88
N HIS A 54 -6.60 4.99 -11.83
CA HIS A 54 -5.41 5.32 -12.61
C HIS A 54 -5.49 4.81 -14.06
N ASN A 55 -6.23 3.73 -14.31
CA ASN A 55 -6.59 3.22 -15.64
C ASN A 55 -5.45 3.21 -16.67
N HIS A 56 -4.27 2.72 -16.27
CA HIS A 56 -3.11 2.64 -17.17
C HIS A 56 -3.35 1.62 -18.29
N LYS A 57 -3.06 2.00 -19.53
CA LYS A 57 -3.31 1.19 -20.75
C LYS A 57 -2.71 -0.23 -20.75
N TYR A 58 -1.68 -0.48 -19.96
CA TYR A 58 -0.97 -1.76 -19.88
C TYR A 58 -1.46 -2.68 -18.76
N ARG A 59 -2.45 -2.25 -17.96
CA ARG A 59 -3.03 -3.03 -16.86
C ARG A 59 -4.37 -3.65 -17.29
N ILE A 60 -4.61 -4.88 -16.85
CA ILE A 60 -5.86 -5.58 -17.12
C ILE A 60 -6.91 -5.11 -16.11
N PRO A 61 -8.11 -4.71 -16.54
CA PRO A 61 -9.15 -4.25 -15.64
C PRO A 61 -9.71 -5.41 -14.79
N PHE A 62 -9.96 -5.13 -13.51
CA PHE A 62 -10.74 -6.00 -12.62
C PHE A 62 -12.25 -5.78 -12.82
N PRO A 63 -13.09 -6.73 -12.37
CA PRO A 63 -14.55 -6.54 -12.39
C PRO A 63 -14.97 -5.26 -11.64
N LYS A 64 -15.84 -4.45 -12.27
CA LYS A 64 -16.15 -3.08 -11.84
C LYS A 64 -16.73 -2.97 -10.42
N SER A 65 -17.40 -4.01 -9.93
CA SER A 65 -18.07 -4.07 -8.63
C SER A 65 -17.24 -4.79 -7.55
N LEU A 66 -16.13 -5.43 -7.91
CA LEU A 66 -15.37 -6.26 -6.96
C LEU A 66 -14.83 -5.42 -5.79
N TRP A 67 -14.33 -4.20 -6.07
CA TRP A 67 -13.85 -3.31 -5.01
C TRP A 67 -14.97 -2.89 -4.04
N VAL A 68 -16.23 -2.75 -4.51
CA VAL A 68 -17.38 -2.42 -3.66
C VAL A 68 -17.74 -3.60 -2.76
N LEU A 69 -17.75 -4.81 -3.31
CA LEU A 69 -18.02 -6.02 -2.54
C LEU A 69 -16.98 -6.20 -1.41
N LEU A 70 -15.70 -6.07 -1.74
CA LEU A 70 -14.62 -6.16 -0.75
C LEU A 70 -14.70 -5.02 0.29
N LEU A 71 -15.13 -3.83 -0.12
CA LEU A 71 -15.34 -2.69 0.78
C LEU A 71 -16.42 -3.02 1.82
N ILE A 72 -17.60 -3.47 1.37
CA ILE A 72 -18.75 -3.73 2.25
C ILE A 72 -18.40 -4.84 3.25
N ILE A 73 -17.85 -5.96 2.77
CA ILE A 73 -17.45 -7.07 3.64
C ILE A 73 -16.33 -6.61 4.59
N GLY A 74 -15.34 -5.87 4.08
CA GLY A 74 -14.26 -5.31 4.88
C GLY A 74 -14.74 -4.42 6.02
N LEU A 75 -15.69 -3.53 5.76
CA LEU A 75 -16.31 -2.66 6.78
C LEU A 75 -17.06 -3.47 7.85
N ILE A 76 -17.83 -4.48 7.44
CA ILE A 76 -18.59 -5.35 8.34
C ILE A 76 -17.65 -6.13 9.28
N LEU A 77 -16.51 -6.61 8.78
CA LEU A 77 -15.57 -7.39 9.58
C LEU A 77 -14.65 -6.50 10.45
N TYR A 78 -14.24 -5.33 9.94
CA TYR A 78 -13.32 -4.42 10.63
C TYR A 78 -13.96 -3.70 11.83
N LYS A 79 -15.27 -3.41 11.77
CA LYS A 79 -16.10 -2.90 12.90
C LYS A 79 -15.54 -1.68 13.64
N SER A 80 -14.92 -0.73 12.93
CA SER A 80 -14.36 0.47 13.54
C SER A 80 -14.65 1.73 12.72
N TYR A 81 -15.11 2.79 13.38
CA TYR A 81 -15.45 4.07 12.74
C TYR A 81 -14.23 4.77 12.14
N PHE A 82 -13.01 4.43 12.59
CA PHE A 82 -11.76 4.90 11.99
C PHE A 82 -11.60 4.44 10.53
N ALA A 83 -12.38 3.45 10.07
CA ALA A 83 -12.48 3.11 8.65
C ALA A 83 -12.89 4.33 7.81
N ILE A 84 -13.68 5.28 8.33
CA ILE A 84 -14.04 6.50 7.63
C ILE A 84 -12.79 7.32 7.28
N GLY A 85 -11.89 7.52 8.26
CA GLY A 85 -10.61 8.17 8.03
C GLY A 85 -9.77 7.43 7.01
N TYR A 86 -9.66 6.10 7.14
CA TYR A 86 -8.99 5.25 6.15
C TYR A 86 -9.56 5.45 4.73
N LEU A 87 -10.88 5.51 4.57
CA LEU A 87 -11.52 5.68 3.26
C LEU A 87 -11.31 7.08 2.67
N ILE A 88 -11.39 8.13 3.49
CA ILE A 88 -11.11 9.51 3.06
C ILE A 88 -9.69 9.60 2.49
N PHE A 89 -8.70 9.11 3.23
CA PHE A 89 -7.30 9.17 2.80
C PHE A 89 -6.98 8.18 1.67
N SER A 90 -7.71 7.07 1.57
CA SER A 90 -7.70 6.18 0.40
C SER A 90 -8.14 6.93 -0.86
N PHE A 91 -9.24 7.70 -0.79
CA PHE A 91 -9.73 8.51 -1.90
C PHE A 91 -8.77 9.64 -2.26
N LEU A 92 -8.27 10.39 -1.27
CA LEU A 92 -7.30 11.47 -1.53
C LEU A 92 -6.02 10.94 -2.18
N TYR A 93 -5.54 9.77 -1.76
CA TYR A 93 -4.38 9.13 -2.36
C TYR A 93 -4.59 8.76 -3.84
N THR A 94 -5.79 8.29 -4.25
CA THR A 94 -6.02 7.98 -5.68
C THR A 94 -5.96 9.21 -6.56
N ARG A 95 -6.14 10.41 -5.99
CA ARG A 95 -6.00 11.70 -6.67
C ARG A 95 -4.55 12.18 -6.82
N LYS A 96 -3.54 11.32 -6.61
CA LYS A 96 -2.11 11.60 -6.89
C LYS A 96 -1.87 12.23 -8.27
N ASN A 97 -2.69 11.90 -9.26
CA ASN A 97 -2.54 12.43 -10.63
C ASN A 97 -2.96 13.91 -10.75
N HIS A 98 -3.62 14.48 -9.74
CA HIS A 98 -3.93 15.91 -9.70
C HIS A 98 -2.68 16.72 -9.32
N PRO A 99 -2.32 17.79 -10.06
CA PRO A 99 -1.06 18.52 -9.85
C PRO A 99 -0.85 19.09 -8.44
N GLY A 100 -1.93 19.44 -7.72
CA GLY A 100 -1.86 19.95 -6.35
C GLY A 100 -1.81 18.87 -5.26
N LEU A 101 -2.22 17.64 -5.58
CA LEU A 101 -2.36 16.55 -4.62
C LEU A 101 -1.24 15.52 -4.70
N GLY A 102 -0.54 15.44 -5.84
CA GLY A 102 0.58 14.52 -6.03
C GLY A 102 1.70 14.68 -4.99
N VAL A 103 1.97 15.91 -4.56
CA VAL A 103 2.99 16.23 -3.55
C VAL A 103 2.65 15.67 -2.17
N TYR A 104 1.37 15.55 -1.85
CA TYR A 104 0.88 15.05 -0.57
C TYR A 104 0.62 13.55 -0.58
N SER A 105 0.86 12.85 -1.70
CA SER A 105 0.58 11.41 -1.81
C SER A 105 1.27 10.57 -0.72
N PRO A 106 2.52 10.86 -0.29
CA PRO A 106 3.12 10.14 0.83
C PRO A 106 2.39 10.36 2.15
N ILE A 107 1.97 11.60 2.43
CA ILE A 107 1.24 11.96 3.64
C ILE A 107 -0.12 11.27 3.66
N PHE A 108 -0.85 11.29 2.53
CA PHE A 108 -2.14 10.59 2.44
C PHE A 108 -1.99 9.09 2.66
N ARG A 109 -0.93 8.47 2.11
CA ARG A 109 -0.66 7.05 2.32
C ARG A 109 -0.32 6.73 3.78
N GLY A 110 0.43 7.60 4.45
CA GLY A 110 0.72 7.47 5.87
C GLY A 110 -0.52 7.60 6.74
N ILE A 111 -1.30 8.67 6.57
CA ILE A 111 -2.51 8.91 7.36
C ILE A 111 -3.57 7.81 7.10
N GLN A 112 -3.65 7.30 5.87
CA GLN A 112 -4.46 6.13 5.55
C GLN A 112 -4.09 4.93 6.45
N SER A 113 -2.80 4.55 6.49
CA SER A 113 -2.34 3.44 7.33
C SER A 113 -2.48 3.72 8.83
N TYR A 114 -2.27 4.97 9.26
CA TYR A 114 -2.50 5.40 10.64
C TYR A 114 -3.94 5.10 11.08
N PHE A 115 -4.95 5.50 10.30
CA PHE A 115 -6.35 5.24 10.64
C PHE A 115 -6.71 3.75 10.63
N LEU A 116 -6.08 2.96 9.75
CA LEU A 116 -6.26 1.51 9.72
C LEU A 116 -5.69 0.83 10.98
N VAL A 117 -4.59 1.34 11.53
CA VAL A 117 -4.01 0.77 12.76
C VAL A 117 -4.70 1.33 14.00
N ALA A 118 -4.97 2.64 14.03
CA ALA A 118 -5.67 3.31 15.12
C ALA A 118 -7.06 2.73 15.38
N GLY A 119 -7.74 2.22 14.34
CA GLY A 119 -9.03 1.55 14.53
C GLY A 119 -8.97 0.19 15.20
N ILE A 120 -7.79 -0.39 15.37
CA ILE A 120 -7.55 -1.67 16.06
C ILE A 120 -6.99 -1.40 17.46
N ILE A 121 -5.94 -0.58 17.58
CA ILE A 121 -5.18 -0.41 18.83
C ILE A 121 -5.27 0.99 19.46
N GLY A 122 -6.03 1.91 18.87
CA GLY A 122 -6.28 3.25 19.38
C GLY A 122 -5.45 4.37 18.73
N ILE A 123 -6.01 5.58 18.78
CA ILE A 123 -5.46 6.79 18.14
C ILE A 123 -4.17 7.31 18.78
N LEU A 124 -4.01 7.12 20.10
CA LEU A 124 -2.83 7.54 20.85
C LEU A 124 -1.75 6.47 20.93
N ASN A 125 -1.98 5.29 20.35
CA ASN A 125 -1.00 4.22 20.39
C ASN A 125 0.22 4.56 19.51
N PRO A 126 1.46 4.49 20.04
CA PRO A 126 2.67 4.77 19.27
C PRO A 126 2.80 3.96 17.98
N LEU A 127 2.30 2.72 17.96
CA LEU A 127 2.34 1.85 16.78
C LEU A 127 1.44 2.36 15.64
N SER A 128 0.36 3.07 15.94
CA SER A 128 -0.47 3.75 14.93
C SER A 128 0.34 4.83 14.23
N PHE A 129 1.07 5.66 14.98
CA PHE A 129 1.95 6.70 14.43
C PHE A 129 3.11 6.10 13.64
N LEU A 130 3.73 5.04 14.16
CA LEU A 130 4.81 4.33 13.48
C LEU A 130 4.34 3.76 12.13
N ALA A 131 3.16 3.14 12.08
CA ALA A 131 2.56 2.67 10.83
C ALA A 131 2.35 3.82 9.85
N GLY A 132 1.83 4.97 10.31
CA GLY A 132 1.68 6.15 9.47
C GLY A 132 3.01 6.65 8.90
N ALA A 133 4.03 6.80 9.74
CA ALA A 133 5.35 7.28 9.34
C ALA A 133 6.02 6.32 8.34
N LEU A 134 6.05 5.02 8.62
CA LEU A 134 6.68 4.03 7.77
C LEU A 134 5.99 3.90 6.41
N PHE A 135 4.65 3.94 6.36
CA PHE A 135 3.94 3.91 5.08
C PHE A 135 4.07 5.21 4.29
N ALA A 136 4.20 6.36 4.95
CA ALA A 136 4.52 7.62 4.27
C ALA A 136 5.92 7.56 3.64
N LEU A 137 6.93 7.13 4.41
CA LEU A 137 8.30 6.95 3.90
C LEU A 137 8.34 5.94 2.76
N ARG A 138 7.65 4.80 2.89
CA ARG A 138 7.56 3.80 1.84
C ARG A 138 6.93 4.37 0.57
N ASN A 139 5.87 5.16 0.69
CA ASN A 139 5.27 5.81 -0.48
C ASN A 139 6.21 6.82 -1.13
N PHE A 140 6.88 7.65 -0.34
CA PHE A 140 7.89 8.59 -0.83
C PHE A 140 9.01 7.88 -1.59
N THR A 141 9.49 6.74 -1.10
CA THR A 141 10.49 5.93 -1.80
C THR A 141 9.94 5.27 -3.06
N GLY A 142 8.62 5.01 -3.13
CA GLY A 142 7.91 4.62 -4.35
C GLY A 142 7.95 5.73 -5.40
N ASP A 143 7.74 6.98 -4.97
CA ASP A 143 7.85 8.14 -5.86
C ASP A 143 9.31 8.37 -6.32
N LEU A 144 10.31 8.16 -5.45
CA LEU A 144 11.74 8.21 -5.82
C LEU A 144 12.13 7.15 -6.86
N ARG A 145 11.49 5.98 -6.80
CA ARG A 145 11.70 4.92 -7.78
C ARG A 145 11.17 5.29 -9.16
N ASP A 146 10.03 6.00 -9.23
CA ASP A 146 9.27 6.23 -10.45
C ASP A 146 9.42 7.66 -11.01
N ILE A 147 10.44 8.43 -10.60
CA ILE A 147 10.66 9.84 -11.00
C ILE A 147 10.53 10.06 -12.51
N THR A 148 11.20 9.24 -13.32
CA THR A 148 11.25 9.39 -14.78
C THR A 148 9.87 9.16 -15.40
N LYS A 149 9.12 8.20 -14.86
CA LYS A 149 7.74 7.93 -15.28
C LYS A 149 6.83 9.08 -14.87
N ASP A 150 6.87 9.49 -13.61
CA ASP A 150 6.02 10.55 -13.06
C ASP A 150 6.26 11.89 -13.80
N LYS A 151 7.51 12.19 -14.19
CA LYS A 151 7.83 13.34 -15.05
C LYS A 151 7.22 13.24 -16.45
N LYS A 152 7.29 12.07 -17.10
CA LYS A 152 6.66 11.83 -18.42
C LYS A 152 5.14 12.01 -18.36
N GLU A 153 4.54 11.61 -17.24
CA GLU A 153 3.11 11.78 -16.96
C GLU A 153 2.75 13.18 -16.43
N LYS A 154 3.72 14.12 -16.37
CA LYS A 154 3.57 15.50 -15.86
C LYS A 154 3.03 15.58 -14.43
N LEU A 155 3.31 14.57 -13.60
CA LEU A 155 2.93 14.52 -12.20
C LEU A 155 3.86 15.41 -11.37
N LYS A 156 3.32 16.02 -10.31
CA LYS A 156 4.06 16.84 -9.33
C LYS A 156 4.18 16.10 -8.00
N THR A 157 4.90 14.99 -7.99
CA THR A 157 5.20 14.26 -6.75
C THR A 157 6.25 14.97 -5.92
N LEU A 158 6.33 14.65 -4.62
CA LEU A 158 7.26 15.30 -3.71
C LEU A 158 8.72 15.22 -4.18
N PRO A 159 9.25 14.06 -4.62
CA PRO A 159 10.59 14.02 -5.22
C PRO A 159 10.80 14.95 -6.40
N ILE A 160 9.81 15.10 -7.28
CA ILE A 160 9.92 15.99 -8.45
C ILE A 160 9.97 17.46 -8.00
N VAL A 161 9.13 17.85 -7.04
CA VAL A 161 9.12 19.21 -6.48
C VAL A 161 10.43 19.53 -5.75
N LEU A 162 11.02 18.54 -5.09
CA LEU A 162 12.33 18.66 -4.43
C LEU A 162 13.53 18.63 -5.41
N GLY A 163 13.29 18.52 -6.72
CA GLY A 163 14.34 18.62 -7.74
C GLY A 163 15.06 17.30 -8.07
N PHE A 164 14.56 16.15 -7.63
CA PHE A 164 15.16 14.85 -7.99
C PHE A 164 14.96 14.54 -9.49
N ASN A 165 16.01 13.99 -10.11
CA ASN A 165 16.08 13.84 -11.57
C ASN A 165 16.29 12.41 -12.09
N LYS A 166 16.60 11.44 -11.23
CA LYS A 166 16.94 10.07 -11.64
C LYS A 166 16.20 9.05 -10.77
N ASP A 167 15.75 7.97 -11.40
CA ASP A 167 15.08 6.86 -10.72
C ASP A 167 16.01 6.14 -9.73
N MET A 168 15.50 5.86 -8.54
CA MET A 168 16.17 4.99 -7.56
C MET A 168 15.54 3.61 -7.54
N LYS A 169 15.79 2.79 -8.58
CA LYS A 169 15.02 1.55 -8.89
C LYS A 169 14.76 0.59 -7.72
N LYS A 170 15.72 0.44 -6.80
CA LYS A 170 15.65 -0.51 -5.68
C LYS A 170 15.20 0.11 -4.35
N ILE A 171 15.08 1.44 -4.24
CA ILE A 171 14.88 2.10 -2.93
C ILE A 171 13.56 1.70 -2.26
N HIS A 172 12.48 1.60 -3.03
CA HIS A 172 11.19 1.15 -2.50
C HIS A 172 11.23 -0.31 -2.03
N LEU A 173 11.97 -1.20 -2.72
CA LEU A 173 12.11 -2.58 -2.26
C LEU A 173 12.90 -2.65 -0.95
N ILE A 174 14.00 -1.90 -0.85
CA ILE A 174 14.79 -1.82 0.39
C ILE A 174 13.91 -1.35 1.55
N PHE A 175 13.14 -0.27 1.36
CA PHE A 175 12.23 0.23 2.39
C PHE A 175 11.10 -0.73 2.73
N LEU A 176 10.58 -1.49 1.76
CA LEU A 176 9.60 -2.54 2.04
C LEU A 176 10.18 -3.64 2.94
N LEU A 177 11.39 -4.13 2.64
CA LEU A 177 12.04 -5.14 3.48
C LEU A 177 12.29 -4.58 4.90
N LEU A 178 12.69 -3.31 5.00
CA LEU A 178 12.87 -2.64 6.29
C LEU A 178 11.55 -2.49 7.07
N THR A 179 10.42 -2.17 6.42
CA THR A 179 9.13 -2.10 7.12
C THR A 179 8.69 -3.48 7.60
N SER A 180 8.83 -4.52 6.77
CA SER A 180 8.54 -5.90 7.16
C SER A 180 9.45 -6.40 8.29
N PHE A 181 10.72 -5.98 8.32
CA PHE A 181 11.63 -6.25 9.45
C PHE A 181 11.13 -5.63 10.75
N VAL A 182 10.70 -4.36 10.71
CA VAL A 182 10.16 -3.66 11.89
C VAL A 182 8.92 -4.39 12.41
N TRP A 183 8.00 -4.78 11.53
CA TRP A 183 6.79 -5.51 11.93
C TRP A 183 7.11 -6.89 12.48
N TRP A 184 8.04 -7.63 11.87
CA TRP A 184 8.51 -8.90 12.38
C TRP A 184 9.12 -8.81 13.77
N TYR A 185 9.99 -7.81 13.99
CA TYR A 185 10.60 -7.58 15.28
C TYR A 185 9.54 -7.33 16.37
N LEU A 186 8.49 -6.58 16.03
CA LEU A 186 7.39 -6.29 16.95
C LEU A 186 6.40 -7.45 17.12
N SER A 187 6.27 -8.35 16.14
CA SER A 187 5.29 -9.44 16.17
C SER A 187 5.74 -10.67 16.95
N GLY A 188 7.04 -10.79 17.26
CA GLY A 188 7.58 -11.93 18.01
C GLY A 188 7.48 -13.28 17.29
N ILE A 189 7.24 -13.28 15.98
CA ILE A 189 7.15 -14.52 15.19
C ILE A 189 8.56 -15.02 14.83
N SER A 190 8.72 -16.33 14.62
CA SER A 190 10.02 -16.92 14.28
C SER A 190 10.69 -16.27 13.06
N ILE A 191 12.01 -16.16 13.07
CA ILE A 191 12.84 -15.67 11.96
C ILE A 191 12.58 -16.42 10.64
N LEU A 192 12.14 -17.69 10.70
CA LEU A 192 11.76 -18.47 9.53
C LEU A 192 10.62 -17.80 8.74
N TRP A 193 9.69 -17.14 9.43
CA TRP A 193 8.61 -16.39 8.79
C TRP A 193 9.13 -15.12 8.11
N LEU A 194 10.11 -14.42 8.68
CA LEU A 194 10.73 -13.28 8.03
C LEU A 194 11.38 -13.68 6.69
N ALA A 195 12.10 -14.81 6.67
CA ALA A 195 12.69 -15.33 5.45
C ALA A 195 11.64 -15.61 4.38
N LEU A 196 10.52 -16.25 4.75
CA LEU A 196 9.40 -16.50 3.84
C LEU A 196 8.77 -15.19 3.32
N ILE A 197 8.59 -14.19 4.19
CA ILE A 197 8.05 -12.89 3.82
C ILE A 197 8.95 -12.20 2.81
N TYR A 198 10.27 -12.17 3.05
CA TYR A 198 11.22 -11.59 2.10
C TYR A 198 11.21 -12.31 0.75
N LEU A 199 11.11 -13.65 0.75
CA LEU A 199 10.96 -14.41 -0.50
C LEU A 199 9.71 -13.99 -1.28
N ILE A 200 8.57 -13.84 -0.60
CA ILE A 200 7.31 -13.38 -1.22
C ILE A 200 7.46 -11.94 -1.73
N GLU A 201 8.04 -11.05 -0.94
CA GLU A 201 8.20 -9.64 -1.29
C GLU A 201 9.13 -9.48 -2.50
N ILE A 202 10.32 -10.08 -2.47
CA ILE A 202 11.28 -10.03 -3.57
C ILE A 202 10.69 -10.70 -4.83
N GLY A 203 10.10 -11.88 -4.68
CA GLY A 203 9.53 -12.66 -5.78
C GLY A 203 8.36 -11.98 -6.47
N THR A 204 7.53 -11.24 -5.73
CA THR A 204 6.33 -10.60 -6.28
C THR A 204 6.52 -9.10 -6.60
N TYR A 205 7.59 -8.46 -6.12
CA TYR A 205 7.84 -7.03 -6.32
C TYR A 205 7.91 -6.62 -7.80
N ASN A 206 8.58 -7.43 -8.61
CA ASN A 206 8.76 -7.17 -10.04
C ASN A 206 7.55 -7.62 -10.89
N LEU A 207 6.52 -8.23 -10.29
CA LEU A 207 5.31 -8.60 -11.00
C LEU A 207 4.38 -7.39 -11.26
N THR A 208 4.48 -6.32 -10.46
CA THR A 208 3.64 -5.13 -10.68
C THR A 208 3.92 -4.51 -12.05
N PRO A 209 2.92 -4.40 -12.94
CA PRO A 209 3.09 -3.75 -14.24
C PRO A 209 3.42 -2.26 -14.05
N ARG A 210 4.51 -1.80 -14.67
CA ARG A 210 5.00 -0.42 -14.60
C ARG A 210 5.27 0.14 -16.00
#